data_AF-A0ABC8SRG4-F1
#
_entry.id   AF-A0ABC8SRG4-F1
#
_cell.length_a   1.000
_cell.length_b   1.000
_cell.length_c   1.000
_cell.angle_alpha   90.00
_cell.angle_beta   90.00
_cell.angle_gamma   90.00
#
_symmetry.space_group_name_H-M   'P 1'
#
loop_
_entity.id
_entity.type
_entity.pdbx_description
1 polymer ?
#
loop_
_entity_poly.entity_id
_entity_poly.type
_entity_poly.pdbx_seq_one_letter_code
_entity_poly.pdbx_strand_id
1 'polypeptide(L)'
;MWDFITKEARHVFRAHTLYGEILLSFLNSITLNNDSLDKMAHWVPSHVCTEVRPASDEELPSSYVEEYRCALDAETIKYVGEAYPKGVSSVYCTSGKDVEEPGSDFELVVVILATRHSPQNFCNGSWRSIWNIVFKDDVQTVEVRGKMQVGAHYFEEGNVQLDAKHECKDYSIFQSPDDCAVSLTNIIRHHETEYLASLQASYINLPDTTFKDLRRKLPVTRTLFPWHNMLQFSLTRDISKELRIGK
;
A
#
# COMPACT_ATOMS: atom_id res chain seq x y z
N MET A 1 -5.48 -43.40 13.30
CA MET A 1 -5.00 -44.57 12.54
C MET A 1 -5.83 -44.60 11.27
N TRP A 2 -5.20 -44.44 10.11
CA TRP A 2 -5.79 -44.51 8.77
C TRP A 2 -6.53 -43.27 8.27
N ASP A 3 -5.88 -42.61 7.30
CA ASP A 3 -6.42 -42.12 6.04
C ASP A 3 -7.92 -41.85 5.96
N PHE A 4 -8.27 -40.56 5.95
CA PHE A 4 -9.16 -39.96 4.95
C PHE A 4 -9.14 -38.45 5.15
N ILE A 5 -9.12 -37.69 4.05
CA ILE A 5 -8.98 -36.21 3.95
C ILE A 5 -7.52 -35.76 3.72
N THR A 6 -6.93 -36.31 2.66
CA THR A 6 -5.88 -35.67 1.85
C THR A 6 -6.39 -35.65 0.41
N LYS A 7 -7.00 -34.53 0.00
CA LYS A 7 -7.15 -34.11 -1.40
C LYS A 7 -7.71 -32.68 -1.44
N GLU A 8 -7.26 -31.92 -2.44
CA GLU A 8 -7.56 -30.51 -2.70
C GLU A 8 -7.07 -29.48 -1.67
N ALA A 9 -5.81 -29.05 -1.85
CA ALA A 9 -5.37 -27.65 -1.82
C ALA A 9 -3.83 -27.61 -1.97
N ARG A 10 -3.34 -27.87 -3.18
CA ARG A 10 -1.95 -27.56 -3.56
C ARG A 10 -2.01 -26.58 -4.72
N HIS A 11 -1.99 -25.28 -4.40
CA HIS A 11 -1.57 -24.27 -5.37
C HIS A 11 -0.16 -23.84 -5.03
N VAL A 12 0.74 -24.11 -5.99
CA VAL A 12 2.17 -23.89 -5.93
C VAL A 12 2.43 -22.43 -6.33
N PHE A 13 3.12 -21.66 -5.48
CA PHE A 13 3.55 -20.30 -5.81
C PHE A 13 5.01 -20.32 -6.27
N ARG A 14 5.25 -19.80 -7.48
CA ARG A 14 6.55 -19.69 -8.13
C ARG A 14 7.13 -18.29 -7.96
N ALA A 15 8.44 -18.23 -7.74
CA ALA A 15 9.26 -17.04 -7.85
C ALA A 15 10.22 -17.23 -9.03
N HIS A 16 10.29 -16.24 -9.93
CA HIS A 16 11.41 -16.12 -10.86
C HIS A 16 12.61 -15.55 -10.09
N THR A 17 13.69 -16.31 -10.06
CA THR A 17 14.88 -16.02 -9.27
C THR A 17 15.74 -14.97 -9.95
N LEU A 18 15.92 -13.82 -9.29
CA LEU A 18 17.21 -13.18 -8.99
C LEU A 18 16.92 -12.08 -7.93
N TYR A 19 17.48 -12.24 -6.72
CA TYR A 19 17.18 -11.48 -5.47
C TYR A 19 15.89 -11.86 -4.70
N GLY A 20 15.52 -13.14 -4.74
CA GLY A 20 14.23 -13.68 -4.30
C GLY A 20 13.96 -13.89 -2.80
N GLU A 21 14.70 -13.32 -1.85
CA GLU A 21 14.37 -13.55 -0.42
C GLU A 21 13.20 -12.69 0.11
N ILE A 22 12.94 -11.51 -0.48
CA ILE A 22 11.97 -10.56 0.09
C ILE A 22 10.55 -10.73 -0.48
N LEU A 23 10.41 -11.11 -1.76
CA LEU A 23 9.11 -11.21 -2.45
C LEU A 23 8.27 -12.43 -2.05
N LEU A 24 8.91 -13.55 -1.65
CA LEU A 24 8.20 -14.77 -1.26
C LEU A 24 7.35 -14.60 0.00
N SER A 25 7.77 -13.73 0.92
CA SER A 25 6.95 -13.41 2.11
C SER A 25 5.63 -12.71 1.75
N PHE A 26 5.59 -11.99 0.63
CA PHE A 26 4.43 -11.19 0.22
C PHE A 26 3.40 -11.98 -0.60
N LEU A 27 3.82 -12.95 -1.42
CA LEU A 27 2.88 -13.84 -2.13
C LEU A 27 2.01 -14.64 -1.15
N ASN A 28 2.58 -15.08 -0.03
CA ASN A 28 1.83 -15.71 1.07
C ASN A 28 0.80 -14.76 1.70
N SER A 29 1.06 -13.45 1.78
CA SER A 29 0.11 -12.47 2.35
C SER A 29 -1.01 -12.06 1.40
N ILE A 30 -0.76 -12.06 0.09
CA ILE A 30 -1.78 -11.71 -0.93
C ILE A 30 -2.84 -12.81 -1.00
N THR A 31 -2.44 -14.08 -0.91
CA THR A 31 -3.39 -15.20 -0.83
C THR A 31 -4.17 -15.21 0.48
N LEU A 32 -3.50 -14.96 1.62
CA LEU A 32 -4.18 -14.91 2.93
C LEU A 32 -5.18 -13.75 3.05
N ASN A 33 -4.95 -12.61 2.39
CA ASN A 33 -5.88 -11.48 2.47
C ASN A 33 -7.10 -11.58 1.54
N ASN A 34 -7.06 -12.47 0.54
CA ASN A 34 -8.22 -12.74 -0.32
C ASN A 34 -9.19 -13.76 0.31
N ASP A 35 -8.73 -14.55 1.28
CA ASP A 35 -9.58 -15.44 2.06
C ASP A 35 -9.78 -14.91 3.49
N SER A 36 -10.97 -14.34 3.71
CA SER A 36 -11.67 -14.17 4.99
C SER A 36 -11.23 -13.06 5.97
N LEU A 37 -12.21 -12.20 6.22
CA LEU A 37 -12.37 -11.27 7.33
C LEU A 37 -12.13 -11.89 8.72
N ASP A 38 -11.68 -11.02 9.64
CA ASP A 38 -11.97 -11.05 11.07
C ASP A 38 -11.56 -12.31 11.86
N LYS A 39 -10.43 -12.23 12.57
CA LYS A 39 -10.22 -12.89 13.88
C LYS A 39 -8.91 -12.42 14.53
N MET A 40 -9.10 -11.71 15.64
CA MET A 40 -8.29 -11.65 16.85
C MET A 40 -6.94 -12.37 16.85
N ALA A 41 -5.91 -11.57 17.20
CA ALA A 41 -4.74 -11.86 18.02
C ALA A 41 -4.33 -13.32 18.29
N HIS A 42 -3.02 -13.54 18.14
CA HIS A 42 -2.23 -14.76 18.34
C HIS A 42 -2.16 -15.68 17.13
N TRP A 43 -0.90 -16.11 16.86
CA TRP A 43 -0.45 -17.04 15.82
C TRP A 43 -0.22 -16.41 14.44
N VAL A 44 0.96 -15.80 14.26
CA VAL A 44 1.57 -15.61 12.94
C VAL A 44 2.47 -16.83 12.68
N PRO A 45 2.11 -17.78 11.81
CA PRO A 45 3.07 -18.78 11.36
C PRO A 45 3.89 -18.14 10.23
N SER A 46 5.14 -17.82 10.53
CA SER A 46 6.15 -17.45 9.53
C SER A 46 6.39 -18.65 8.61
N HIS A 47 5.68 -18.71 7.48
CA HIS A 47 5.98 -19.66 6.42
C HIS A 47 7.24 -19.19 5.71
N VAL A 48 8.39 -19.63 6.21
CA VAL A 48 9.69 -19.47 5.55
C VAL A 48 9.67 -20.36 4.30
N CYS A 49 9.64 -19.73 3.12
CA CYS A 49 9.81 -20.46 1.87
C CYS A 49 11.23 -21.05 1.87
N THR A 50 11.33 -22.37 2.02
CA THR A 50 12.61 -23.07 2.19
C THR A 50 13.19 -23.52 0.84
N GLU A 51 12.38 -23.55 -0.22
CA GLU A 51 12.79 -24.05 -1.53
C GLU A 51 12.22 -23.19 -2.67
N VAL A 52 13.12 -22.68 -3.52
CA VAL A 52 12.79 -22.01 -4.77
C VAL A 52 13.12 -22.97 -5.92
N ARG A 53 12.15 -23.28 -6.77
CA ARG A 53 12.35 -24.11 -7.97
C ARG A 53 12.16 -23.27 -9.25
N PRO A 54 12.89 -23.57 -10.33
CA PRO A 54 12.63 -22.98 -11.63
C PRO A 54 11.22 -23.29 -12.14
N ALA A 55 10.73 -22.40 -12.99
CA ALA A 55 9.45 -22.57 -13.66
C ALA A 55 9.52 -23.67 -14.76
N SER A 56 8.72 -24.73 -14.60
CA SER A 56 7.89 -25.35 -15.66
C SER A 56 7.58 -24.58 -16.93
N ASP A 57 7.87 -25.10 -18.12
CA ASP A 57 7.36 -24.55 -19.38
C ASP A 57 5.82 -24.39 -19.37
N GLU A 58 5.09 -25.34 -18.75
CA GLU A 58 3.62 -25.33 -18.64
C GLU A 58 3.03 -24.24 -17.71
N GLU A 59 3.82 -23.59 -16.84
CA GLU A 59 3.30 -22.50 -16.00
C GLU A 59 3.86 -21.13 -16.38
N LEU A 60 4.57 -21.03 -17.52
CA LEU A 60 4.94 -19.77 -18.14
C LEU A 60 3.74 -19.21 -18.94
N PRO A 61 3.57 -17.88 -18.99
CA PRO A 61 2.61 -17.27 -19.91
C PRO A 61 2.96 -17.63 -21.37
N SER A 62 1.95 -17.54 -22.24
CA SER A 62 2.14 -17.56 -23.68
C SER A 62 3.16 -16.52 -24.12
N SER A 63 3.80 -16.74 -25.28
CA SER A 63 4.76 -15.78 -25.83
C SER A 63 4.16 -14.38 -25.99
N TYR A 64 2.88 -14.30 -26.36
CA TYR A 64 2.17 -13.03 -26.54
C TYR A 64 2.05 -12.26 -25.22
N VAL A 65 1.56 -12.89 -24.15
CA VAL A 65 1.40 -12.23 -22.84
C VAL A 65 2.75 -11.93 -22.21
N GLU A 66 3.75 -12.77 -22.47
CA GLU A 66 5.10 -12.59 -21.96
C GLU A 66 5.79 -11.33 -22.54
N GLU A 67 5.50 -10.95 -23.79
CA GLU A 67 5.98 -9.69 -24.38
C GLU A 67 5.48 -8.47 -23.60
N TYR A 68 4.17 -8.41 -23.31
CA TYR A 68 3.57 -7.34 -22.49
C TYR A 68 4.13 -7.34 -21.06
N ARG A 69 4.27 -8.52 -20.46
CA ARG A 69 4.85 -8.67 -19.11
C ARG A 69 6.29 -8.17 -19.07
N CYS A 70 7.12 -8.58 -20.02
CA CYS A 70 8.54 -8.19 -20.09
C CYS A 70 8.71 -6.68 -20.32
N ALA A 71 7.96 -6.10 -21.25
CA ALA A 71 8.02 -4.67 -21.53
C ALA A 71 7.63 -3.85 -20.29
N LEU A 72 6.53 -4.22 -19.62
CA LEU A 72 6.06 -3.55 -18.42
C LEU A 72 7.03 -3.70 -17.24
N ASP A 73 7.62 -4.89 -17.05
CA ASP A 73 8.61 -5.15 -16.00
C ASP A 73 9.87 -4.30 -16.21
N ALA A 74 10.36 -4.20 -17.45
CA ALA A 74 11.52 -3.38 -17.79
C ALA A 74 11.28 -1.89 -17.49
N GLU A 75 10.13 -1.33 -17.87
CA GLU A 75 9.79 0.07 -17.57
C GLU A 75 9.53 0.30 -16.07
N THR A 76 8.89 -0.64 -15.38
CA THR A 76 8.65 -0.55 -13.93
C THR A 76 9.95 -0.57 -13.15
N ILE A 77 10.90 -1.43 -13.51
CA ILE A 77 12.23 -1.49 -12.87
C ILE A 77 12.96 -0.15 -13.00
N LYS A 78 12.91 0.49 -14.18
CA LYS A 78 13.49 1.83 -14.39
C LYS A 78 12.84 2.85 -13.46
N TYR A 79 11.51 2.91 -13.44
CA TYR A 79 10.77 3.83 -12.57
C TYR A 79 11.11 3.61 -11.08
N VAL A 80 11.11 2.37 -10.61
CA VAL A 80 11.38 2.04 -9.21
C VAL A 80 12.82 2.38 -8.82
N GLY A 81 13.78 2.17 -9.73
CA GLY A 81 15.17 2.57 -9.53
C GLY A 81 15.36 4.08 -9.36
N GLU A 82 14.52 4.89 -10.01
CA GLU A 82 14.52 6.36 -9.89
C GLU A 82 13.79 6.83 -8.63
N ALA A 83 12.62 6.26 -8.32
CA ALA A 83 11.70 6.76 -7.31
C ALA A 83 11.97 6.21 -5.90
N TYR A 84 12.44 4.97 -5.77
CA TYR A 84 12.53 4.27 -4.49
C TYR A 84 13.95 3.75 -4.22
N PRO A 85 14.72 4.41 -3.33
CA PRO A 85 16.00 3.87 -2.89
C PRO A 85 15.81 2.51 -2.22
N LYS A 86 16.34 1.44 -2.82
CA LYS A 86 16.11 0.03 -2.42
C LYS A 86 14.67 -0.48 -2.62
N GLY A 87 13.93 0.14 -3.53
CA GLY A 87 12.67 -0.40 -4.01
C GLY A 87 12.88 -1.69 -4.81
N VAL A 88 11.87 -2.56 -4.79
CA VAL A 88 11.81 -3.78 -5.58
C VAL A 88 10.46 -3.82 -6.28
N SER A 89 10.45 -4.25 -7.54
CA SER A 89 9.23 -4.48 -8.31
C SER A 89 9.15 -5.90 -8.82
N SER A 90 7.93 -6.36 -9.12
CA SER A 90 7.69 -7.58 -9.87
C SER A 90 6.38 -7.50 -10.63
N VAL A 91 6.36 -8.05 -11.85
CA VAL A 91 5.17 -8.15 -12.70
C VAL A 91 4.81 -9.61 -12.93
N TYR A 92 3.55 -9.97 -12.71
CA TYR A 92 3.03 -11.33 -12.89
C TYR A 92 1.72 -11.33 -13.67
N CYS A 93 1.47 -12.42 -14.38
CA CYS A 93 0.18 -12.67 -15.03
C CYS A 93 -0.72 -13.48 -14.08
N THR A 94 -1.93 -12.96 -13.81
CA THR A 94 -2.93 -13.61 -12.93
C THR A 94 -3.99 -14.36 -13.72
N SER A 95 -4.41 -13.83 -14.87
CA SER A 95 -5.44 -14.39 -15.73
C SER A 95 -5.06 -14.26 -17.20
N GLY A 96 -5.54 -15.18 -18.03
CA GLY A 96 -5.27 -15.17 -19.48
C GLY A 96 -3.86 -15.64 -19.86
N LYS A 97 -3.26 -16.55 -19.09
CA LYS A 97 -1.89 -17.04 -19.34
C LYS A 97 -1.73 -17.76 -20.68
N ASP A 98 -2.77 -18.44 -21.14
CA ASP A 98 -2.76 -19.26 -22.37
C ASP A 98 -3.21 -18.47 -23.62
N VAL A 99 -3.30 -17.14 -23.54
CA VAL A 99 -3.75 -16.30 -24.66
C VAL A 99 -2.64 -16.20 -25.69
N GLU A 100 -2.71 -16.98 -26.77
CA GLU A 100 -1.70 -17.01 -27.84
C GLU A 100 -1.96 -16.00 -28.97
N GLU A 101 -3.19 -15.50 -29.11
CA GLU A 101 -3.59 -14.57 -30.18
C GLU A 101 -4.44 -13.40 -29.65
N PRO A 102 -4.45 -12.25 -30.34
CA PRO A 102 -5.40 -11.15 -30.06
C PRO A 102 -6.84 -11.66 -30.11
N GLY A 103 -7.66 -11.26 -29.15
CA GLY A 103 -9.07 -11.68 -29.06
C GLY A 103 -9.50 -12.20 -27.69
N SER A 104 -8.62 -12.21 -26.69
CA SER A 104 -8.94 -12.60 -25.32
C SER A 104 -8.30 -11.68 -24.30
N ASP A 105 -9.03 -11.44 -23.23
CA ASP A 105 -8.60 -10.57 -22.13
C ASP A 105 -7.56 -11.29 -21.26
N PHE A 106 -6.57 -10.52 -20.78
CA PHE A 106 -5.60 -11.00 -19.82
C PHE A 106 -5.35 -9.96 -18.72
N GLU A 107 -4.84 -10.42 -17.59
CA GLU A 107 -4.56 -9.56 -16.44
C GLU A 107 -3.10 -9.70 -16.02
N LEU A 108 -2.45 -8.54 -15.93
CA LEU A 108 -1.13 -8.39 -15.33
C LEU A 108 -1.26 -7.66 -14.00
N VAL A 109 -0.38 -7.99 -13.07
CA VAL A 109 -0.30 -7.31 -11.79
C VAL A 109 1.13 -6.88 -11.53
N VAL A 110 1.29 -5.60 -11.22
CA VAL A 110 2.56 -5.01 -10.81
C VAL A 110 2.55 -4.82 -9.30
N VAL A 111 3.60 -5.27 -8.63
CA VAL A 111 3.82 -5.03 -7.20
C VAL A 111 5.10 -4.23 -7.04
N ILE A 112 5.02 -3.10 -6.34
CA ILE A 112 6.16 -2.28 -5.95
C ILE A 112 6.22 -2.26 -4.43
N LEU A 113 7.40 -2.51 -3.89
CA LEU A 113 7.68 -2.50 -2.47
C LEU A 113 8.94 -1.68 -2.21
N ALA A 114 8.88 -0.74 -1.27
CA ALA A 114 10.05 -0.07 -0.74
C ALA A 114 9.97 -0.09 0.78
N THR A 115 11.02 -0.55 1.44
CA THR A 115 11.08 -0.59 2.90
C THR A 115 12.35 0.10 3.38
N ARG A 116 12.20 0.84 4.48
CA ARG A 116 13.31 1.45 5.20
C ARG A 116 13.21 1.05 6.65
N HIS A 117 14.07 0.14 7.06
CA HIS A 117 14.24 -0.22 8.45
C HIS A 117 15.42 0.56 9.03
N SER A 118 15.16 1.36 10.06
CA SER A 118 16.20 2.10 10.77
C SER A 118 16.01 1.98 12.28
N PRO A 119 16.24 0.78 12.86
CA PRO A 119 16.04 0.55 14.29
C PRO A 119 16.93 1.44 15.17
N GLN A 120 18.14 1.77 14.70
CA GLN A 120 19.05 2.69 15.39
C GLN A 120 18.48 4.12 15.51
N ASN A 121 17.61 4.51 14.58
CA ASN A 121 16.90 5.79 14.59
C ASN A 121 15.45 5.64 15.06
N PHE A 122 15.12 4.51 15.69
CA PHE A 122 13.78 4.19 16.20
C PHE A 122 12.65 4.36 15.16
N CYS A 123 12.94 4.17 13.86
CA CYS A 123 12.02 4.48 12.78
C CYS A 123 12.01 3.38 11.70
N ASN A 124 10.82 2.95 11.32
CA ASN A 124 10.59 2.07 10.20
C ASN A 124 9.57 2.71 9.24
N GLY A 125 9.75 2.51 7.95
CA GLY A 125 8.82 2.92 6.92
C GLY A 125 8.66 1.85 5.85
N SER A 126 7.46 1.76 5.28
CA SER A 126 7.14 0.88 4.17
C SER A 126 6.19 1.55 3.20
N TRP A 127 6.51 1.45 1.91
CA TRP A 127 5.62 1.75 0.81
C TRP A 127 5.30 0.43 0.09
N ARG A 128 4.03 0.19 -0.17
CA ARG A 128 3.57 -0.94 -0.97
C ARG A 128 2.53 -0.44 -1.96
N SER A 129 2.70 -0.74 -3.23
CA SER A 129 1.64 -0.55 -4.22
C SER A 129 1.41 -1.82 -5.03
N ILE A 130 0.15 -2.05 -5.36
CA ILE A 130 -0.32 -3.18 -6.17
C ILE A 130 -1.19 -2.60 -7.27
N TRP A 131 -0.85 -2.89 -8.52
CA TRP A 131 -1.54 -2.39 -9.69
C TRP A 131 -2.07 -3.57 -10.48
N ASN A 132 -3.39 -3.73 -10.51
CA ASN A 132 -4.05 -4.74 -11.33
C ASN A 132 -4.41 -4.10 -12.67
N ILE A 133 -3.91 -4.68 -13.75
CA ILE A 133 -3.97 -4.14 -15.10
C ILE A 133 -4.69 -5.16 -15.96
N VAL A 134 -5.93 -4.85 -16.35
CA VAL A 134 -6.78 -5.72 -17.15
C VAL A 134 -6.79 -5.22 -18.58
N PHE A 135 -6.24 -6.01 -19.49
CA PHE A 135 -6.26 -5.76 -20.93
C PHE A 135 -7.55 -6.33 -21.50
N LYS A 136 -8.37 -5.46 -22.09
CA LYS A 136 -9.64 -5.82 -22.71
C LYS A 136 -9.55 -5.60 -24.21
N ASP A 137 -9.44 -6.69 -24.95
CA ASP A 137 -9.22 -6.64 -26.40
C ASP A 137 -10.51 -6.27 -27.15
N ASP A 138 -11.66 -6.72 -26.65
CA ASP A 138 -12.99 -6.45 -27.23
C ASP A 138 -13.30 -4.96 -27.38
N VAL A 139 -12.92 -4.16 -26.39
CA VAL A 139 -13.10 -2.70 -26.33
C VAL A 139 -11.81 -1.92 -26.60
N GLN A 140 -10.68 -2.60 -26.83
CA GLN A 140 -9.35 -1.99 -27.02
C GLN A 140 -8.96 -1.02 -25.88
N THR A 141 -9.26 -1.41 -24.63
CA THR A 141 -8.94 -0.61 -23.43
C THR A 141 -8.13 -1.40 -22.41
N VAL A 142 -7.34 -0.68 -21.62
CA VAL A 142 -6.59 -1.25 -20.50
C VAL A 142 -7.08 -0.58 -19.22
N GLU A 143 -7.69 -1.35 -18.33
CA GLU A 143 -8.17 -0.87 -17.04
C GLU A 143 -7.08 -1.03 -15.99
N VAL A 144 -6.71 0.07 -15.32
CA VAL A 144 -5.66 0.10 -14.30
C VAL A 144 -6.28 0.37 -12.93
N ARG A 145 -6.10 -0.55 -11.99
CA ARG A 145 -6.59 -0.43 -10.60
C ARG A 145 -5.42 -0.45 -9.63
N GLY A 146 -5.15 0.68 -9.00
CA GLY A 146 -4.07 0.85 -8.03
C GLY A 146 -4.55 0.73 -6.60
N LYS A 147 -3.75 0.07 -5.77
CA LYS A 147 -3.88 0.05 -4.31
C LYS A 147 -2.53 0.40 -3.70
N MET A 148 -2.43 1.53 -3.01
CA MET A 148 -1.23 1.98 -2.32
C MET A 148 -1.43 1.94 -0.82
N GLN A 149 -0.41 1.49 -0.10
CA GLN A 149 -0.35 1.45 1.35
C GLN A 149 0.99 2.04 1.83
N VAL A 150 0.89 2.98 2.77
CA VAL A 150 2.03 3.61 3.42
C VAL A 150 1.98 3.28 4.90
N GLY A 151 3.06 2.65 5.37
CA GLY A 151 3.29 2.34 6.77
C GLY A 151 4.46 3.17 7.31
N ALA A 152 4.31 3.75 8.48
CA ALA A 152 5.44 4.29 9.24
C ALA A 152 5.28 3.98 10.72
N HIS A 153 6.40 3.72 11.40
CA HIS A 153 6.41 3.41 12.82
C HIS A 153 7.62 4.07 13.46
N TYR A 154 7.37 4.99 14.38
CA TYR A 154 8.37 5.66 15.19
C TYR A 154 8.18 5.30 16.66
N PHE A 155 9.25 4.89 17.33
CA PHE A 155 9.18 4.28 18.65
C PHE A 155 10.23 4.80 19.66
N GLU A 156 10.72 6.01 19.47
CA GLU A 156 11.56 6.70 20.47
C GLU A 156 10.65 7.36 21.52
N GLU A 157 10.80 6.97 22.79
CA GLU A 157 10.05 7.54 23.93
C GLU A 157 8.51 7.52 23.78
N GLY A 158 7.99 6.67 22.88
CA GLY A 158 6.58 6.54 22.55
C GLY A 158 6.36 5.47 21.48
N ASN A 159 5.11 5.30 21.03
CA ASN A 159 4.79 4.46 19.88
C ASN A 159 3.79 5.20 18.99
N VAL A 160 4.27 5.66 17.83
CA VAL A 160 3.48 6.41 16.86
C VAL A 160 3.50 5.66 15.53
N GLN A 161 2.32 5.38 15.00
CA GLN A 161 2.15 4.62 13.77
C GLN A 161 1.29 5.38 12.76
N LEU A 162 1.66 5.25 11.49
CA LEU A 162 0.88 5.63 10.33
C LEU A 162 0.55 4.36 9.55
N ASP A 163 -0.73 4.12 9.31
CA ASP A 163 -1.23 3.16 8.31
C ASP A 163 -2.20 3.92 7.40
N ALA A 164 -1.72 4.29 6.22
CA ALA A 164 -2.51 5.00 5.22
C ALA A 164 -2.73 4.11 4.01
N LYS A 165 -3.96 4.09 3.49
CA LYS A 165 -4.37 3.30 2.34
C LYS A 165 -5.06 4.19 1.33
N HIS A 166 -4.83 3.93 0.06
CA HIS A 166 -5.46 4.63 -1.04
C HIS A 166 -5.71 3.67 -2.19
N GLU A 167 -6.86 3.80 -2.83
CA GLU A 167 -7.22 3.04 -4.02
C GLU A 167 -7.58 4.03 -5.13
N CYS A 168 -7.12 3.75 -6.34
CA CYS A 168 -7.40 4.56 -7.52
C CYS A 168 -7.71 3.67 -8.72
N LYS A 169 -8.35 4.28 -9.72
CA LYS A 169 -8.72 3.63 -10.97
C LYS A 169 -8.47 4.56 -12.13
N ASP A 170 -7.87 4.03 -13.19
CA ASP A 170 -7.59 4.74 -14.43
C ASP A 170 -7.77 3.83 -15.65
N TYR A 171 -7.72 4.40 -16.84
CA TYR A 171 -7.82 3.68 -18.10
C TYR A 171 -6.77 4.16 -19.09
N SER A 172 -6.27 3.23 -19.89
CA SER A 172 -5.39 3.49 -21.02
C SER A 172 -5.92 2.79 -22.27
N ILE A 173 -5.29 3.07 -23.41
CA ILE A 173 -5.61 2.45 -24.69
C ILE A 173 -4.79 1.17 -24.82
N PHE A 174 -5.38 0.12 -25.39
CA PHE A 174 -4.64 -1.09 -25.74
C PHE A 174 -3.80 -0.81 -26.99
N GLN A 175 -2.47 -0.89 -26.85
CA GLN A 175 -1.48 -0.61 -27.90
C GLN A 175 -0.42 -1.70 -27.98
N SER A 176 0.69 -1.41 -28.67
CA SER A 176 1.88 -2.27 -28.69
C SER A 176 2.43 -2.49 -27.27
N PRO A 177 3.15 -3.61 -27.01
CA PRO A 177 3.74 -3.89 -25.69
C PRO A 177 4.58 -2.73 -25.14
N ASP A 178 5.42 -2.12 -25.96
CA ASP A 178 6.31 -1.02 -25.56
C ASP A 178 5.52 0.26 -25.20
N ASP A 179 4.56 0.64 -26.04
CA ASP A 179 3.74 1.84 -25.80
C ASP A 179 2.85 1.67 -24.56
N CYS A 180 2.26 0.48 -24.40
CA CYS A 180 1.51 0.13 -23.20
C CYS A 180 2.39 0.22 -21.96
N ALA A 181 3.60 -0.36 -21.98
CA ALA A 181 4.51 -0.33 -20.84
C ALA A 181 4.84 1.11 -20.38
N VAL A 182 5.14 2.00 -21.33
CA VAL A 182 5.42 3.41 -21.02
C VAL A 182 4.18 4.12 -20.48
N SER A 183 3.03 3.95 -21.13
CA SER A 183 1.77 4.58 -20.72
C SER A 183 1.34 4.13 -19.31
N LEU A 184 1.35 2.83 -19.06
CA LEU A 184 1.00 2.23 -17.77
C LEU A 184 1.95 2.67 -16.65
N THR A 185 3.26 2.68 -16.90
CA THR A 185 4.25 3.13 -15.92
C THR A 185 4.07 4.62 -15.58
N ASN A 186 3.68 5.45 -16.56
CA ASN A 186 3.39 6.86 -16.31
C ASN A 186 2.11 7.07 -15.48
N ILE A 187 1.06 6.26 -15.72
CA ILE A 187 -0.14 6.25 -14.88
C ILE A 187 0.24 5.92 -13.43
N ILE A 188 0.99 4.81 -13.23
CA ILE A 188 1.48 4.41 -11.91
C ILE A 188 2.25 5.55 -11.24
N ARG A 189 3.25 6.10 -11.94
CA ARG A 189 4.08 7.22 -11.44
C ARG A 189 3.22 8.43 -11.05
N HIS A 190 2.24 8.79 -11.86
CA HIS A 190 1.38 9.95 -11.61
C HIS A 190 0.58 9.79 -10.32
N HIS A 191 -0.15 8.67 -10.18
CA HIS A 191 -0.98 8.38 -9.01
C HIS A 191 -0.15 8.20 -7.74
N GLU A 192 1.02 7.53 -7.80
CA GLU A 192 1.92 7.42 -6.65
C GLU A 192 2.45 8.78 -6.19
N THR A 193 2.84 9.64 -7.14
CA THR A 193 3.34 10.99 -6.85
C THR A 193 2.24 11.88 -6.26
N GLU A 194 1.05 11.86 -6.84
CA GLU A 194 -0.09 12.63 -6.36
C GLU A 194 -0.49 12.20 -4.93
N TYR A 195 -0.55 10.88 -4.68
CA TYR A 195 -0.89 10.38 -3.35
C TYR A 195 0.16 10.77 -2.30
N LEU A 196 1.45 10.66 -2.63
CA LEU A 196 2.53 11.08 -1.74
C LEU A 196 2.44 12.58 -1.43
N ALA A 197 2.19 13.41 -2.44
CA ALA A 197 2.02 14.85 -2.26
C ALA A 197 0.79 15.18 -1.38
N SER A 198 -0.32 14.48 -1.59
CA SER A 198 -1.55 14.61 -0.79
C SER A 198 -1.33 14.22 0.68
N LEU A 199 -0.62 13.12 0.93
CA LEU A 199 -0.21 12.72 2.28
C LEU A 199 0.66 13.78 2.95
N GLN A 200 1.67 14.28 2.24
CA GLN A 200 2.56 15.33 2.76
C GLN A 200 1.78 16.60 3.12
N ALA A 201 0.89 17.06 2.24
CA ALA A 201 0.05 18.24 2.49
C ALA A 201 -0.87 18.02 3.70
N SER A 202 -1.47 16.84 3.83
CA SER A 202 -2.33 16.48 4.96
C SER A 202 -1.58 16.54 6.29
N TYR A 203 -0.35 16.02 6.33
CA TYR A 203 0.49 16.03 7.52
C TYR A 203 1.01 17.42 7.92
N ILE A 204 1.28 18.29 6.94
CA ILE A 204 1.67 19.68 7.22
C ILE A 204 0.51 20.45 7.86
N ASN A 205 -0.74 20.18 7.45
CA ASN A 205 -1.92 20.89 7.92
C ASN A 205 -2.53 20.34 9.22
N LEU A 206 -2.20 19.10 9.60
CA LEU A 206 -2.73 18.38 10.77
C LEU A 206 -2.54 19.11 12.12
N PRO A 207 -1.35 19.70 12.42
CA PRO A 207 -1.12 20.38 13.70
C PRO A 207 -1.99 21.61 13.94
N ASP A 208 -2.30 22.36 12.88
CA ASP A 208 -3.02 23.64 12.98
C ASP A 208 -4.55 23.50 12.86
N THR A 209 -5.01 22.31 12.45
CA THR A 209 -6.44 21.97 12.30
C THR A 209 -6.86 21.00 13.42
N THR A 210 -6.78 19.69 13.18
CA THR A 210 -7.34 18.65 14.05
C THR A 210 -6.71 18.62 15.44
N PHE A 211 -5.38 18.74 15.55
CA PHE A 211 -4.72 18.69 16.86
C PHE A 211 -5.01 19.92 17.72
N LYS A 212 -5.19 21.08 17.09
CA LYS A 212 -5.54 22.32 17.78
C LYS A 212 -6.96 22.28 18.35
N ASP A 213 -7.88 21.66 17.62
CA ASP A 213 -9.27 21.46 18.07
C ASP A 213 -9.36 20.45 19.21
N LEU A 214 -8.53 19.39 19.18
CA LEU A 214 -8.44 18.43 20.28
C LEU A 214 -7.84 19.06 21.55
N ARG A 215 -6.71 19.74 21.42
CA ARG A 215 -6.04 20.40 22.55
C ARG A 215 -5.25 21.61 22.07
N ARG A 216 -5.69 22.78 22.53
CA ARG A 216 -4.95 24.02 22.31
C ARG A 216 -3.63 23.99 23.09
N LYS A 217 -2.55 24.49 22.46
CA LYS A 217 -1.26 24.71 23.14
C LYS A 217 -1.39 25.68 24.34
N LEU A 218 -2.29 26.65 24.23
CA LEU A 218 -2.61 27.61 25.30
C LEU A 218 -4.14 27.75 25.43
N PRO A 219 -4.64 28.07 26.64
CA PRO A 219 -6.02 28.53 26.85
C PRO A 219 -6.41 29.66 25.88
N VAL A 220 -7.72 29.91 25.75
CA VAL A 220 -8.25 31.00 24.89
C VAL A 220 -7.62 32.36 25.21
N THR A 221 -7.30 32.58 26.49
CA THR A 221 -6.62 33.80 27.00
C THR A 221 -5.19 33.97 26.48
N ARG A 222 -4.60 32.95 25.85
CA ARG A 222 -3.20 32.91 25.38
C ARG A 222 -2.18 33.10 26.51
N THR A 223 -2.56 32.74 27.73
CA THR A 223 -1.70 32.78 28.93
C THR A 223 -1.70 31.42 29.63
N LEU A 224 -0.60 31.09 30.30
CA LEU A 224 -0.53 29.86 31.11
C LEU A 224 -1.56 29.92 32.24
N PHE A 225 -2.07 28.74 32.62
CA PHE A 225 -3.03 28.66 33.70
C PHE A 225 -2.38 29.05 35.04
N PRO A 226 -2.90 30.07 35.75
CA PRO A 226 -2.30 30.55 36.98
C PRO A 226 -2.69 29.64 38.17
N TRP A 227 -1.96 28.54 38.35
CA TRP A 227 -2.20 27.55 39.41
C TRP A 227 -2.17 28.12 40.83
N HIS A 228 -1.45 29.22 41.07
CA HIS A 228 -1.35 29.83 42.40
C HIS A 228 -2.59 30.63 42.82
N ASN A 229 -3.45 31.03 41.88
CA ASN A 229 -4.62 31.88 42.13
C ASN A 229 -5.95 31.18 41.79
N MET A 230 -6.06 29.87 42.01
CA MET A 230 -7.27 29.10 41.67
C MET A 230 -8.56 29.62 42.34
N LEU A 231 -8.45 30.22 43.54
CA LEU A 231 -9.61 30.77 44.27
C LEU A 231 -10.24 32.01 43.60
N GLN A 232 -9.53 32.68 42.67
CA GLN A 232 -10.10 33.81 41.93
C GLN A 232 -11.10 33.38 40.84
N PHE A 233 -11.02 32.14 40.35
CA PHE A 233 -11.83 31.62 39.25
C PHE A 233 -13.11 30.89 39.72
N SER A 234 -13.69 31.31 40.86
CA SER A 234 -14.97 30.76 41.33
C SER A 234 -16.09 31.09 40.35
N LEU A 235 -16.39 30.14 39.46
CA LEU A 235 -17.48 30.22 38.46
C LEU A 235 -18.81 30.61 39.12
N THR A 236 -19.08 30.13 40.33
CA THR A 236 -20.29 30.46 41.10
C THR A 236 -20.41 31.95 41.39
N ARG A 237 -19.29 32.64 41.67
CA ARG A 237 -19.28 34.08 41.97
C ARG A 237 -19.47 34.92 40.70
N ASP A 238 -18.90 34.48 39.59
CA ASP A 238 -18.97 35.23 38.32
C ASP A 238 -20.33 35.04 37.63
N ILE A 239 -20.87 33.81 37.59
CA ILE A 239 -22.23 33.52 37.11
C ILE A 239 -23.28 34.23 37.98
N SER A 240 -23.10 34.25 39.30
CA SER A 240 -24.03 34.95 40.20
C SER A 240 -23.93 36.48 40.10
N LYS A 241 -22.82 37.03 39.60
CA LYS A 241 -22.70 38.46 39.26
C LYS A 241 -23.39 38.77 37.93
N GLU A 242 -23.19 37.96 36.90
CA GLU A 242 -23.83 38.13 35.59
C GLU A 242 -25.36 38.00 35.66
N LEU A 243 -25.87 37.00 36.38
CA LEU A 243 -27.32 36.81 36.60
C LEU A 243 -27.95 37.87 37.52
N ARG A 244 -27.15 38.67 38.23
CA ARG A 244 -27.64 39.81 39.04
C ARG A 244 -27.70 41.12 38.26
N ILE A 245 -27.33 41.13 36.98
CA ILE A 245 -27.51 42.28 36.08
C ILE A 245 -28.95 42.21 35.54
N GLY A 246 -29.89 42.65 36.36
CA GLY A 246 -31.31 42.60 36.07
C GLY A 246 -32.16 43.00 37.27
N LYS A 247 -31.81 44.10 37.93
CA LYS A 247 -32.67 44.88 38.83
C LYS A 247 -32.30 46.35 38.76
#